data_AF-A0A2M6W2K7-F1
#
_entry.id   AF-A0A2M6W2K7-F1
#
_cell.length_a   1.000
_cell.length_b   1.000
_cell.length_c   1.000
_cell.angle_alpha   90.00
_cell.angle_beta   90.00
_cell.angle_gamma   90.00
#
_symmetry.space_group_name_H-M   'P 1'
#
loop_
_entity.id
_entity.type
_entity.pdbx_description
1 polymer ?
#
loop_
_entity_poly.entity_id
_entity_poly.type
_entity_poly.pdbx_seq_one_letter_code
_entity_poly.pdbx_strand_id
1 'polypeptide(L)' 'MDYITLQEQDPKIFDLIHKEKDRQNNGLEMIPSENHTSNAVLEALGSRLTDKYSEG' A
#
# COMPACT_ATOMS: atom_id res chain seq x y z
N MET A 1 5.09 18.11 -12.13
CA MET A 1 3.83 17.94 -11.40
C MET A 1 4.21 17.86 -9.95
N ASP A 2 3.81 18.85 -9.16
CA ASP A 2 4.03 18.81 -7.72
C ASP A 2 3.03 17.81 -7.16
N TYR A 3 3.54 16.69 -6.65
CA TYR A 3 2.73 15.69 -5.97
C TYR A 3 2.77 15.99 -4.49
N ILE A 4 1.59 16.23 -3.91
CA ILE A 4 1.42 16.21 -2.47
C ILE A 4 1.43 14.75 -2.00
N THR A 5 2.05 14.51 -0.85
CA THR A 5 2.13 13.15 -0.30
C THR A 5 0.79 12.73 0.29
N LEU A 6 0.56 11.42 0.46
CA LEU A 6 -0.64 10.93 1.16
C LEU A 6 -0.71 11.47 2.59
N GLN A 7 0.43 11.63 3.25
CA GLN A 7 0.51 12.18 4.60
C GLN A 7 -0.03 13.62 4.68
N GLU A 8 0.25 14.44 3.67
CA GLU A 8 -0.22 15.83 3.61
C GLU A 8 -1.68 15.91 3.13
N GLN A 9 -2.03 15.12 2.12
CA GLN A 9 -3.36 15.15 1.51
C GLN A 9 -4.44 14.50 2.39
N ASP A 10 -4.11 13.36 3.02
CA ASP A 10 -5.00 12.63 3.91
C ASP A 10 -4.21 11.98 5.08
N PRO A 11 -3.86 12.78 6.11
CA PRO A 11 -3.12 12.29 7.27
C PRO A 11 -3.88 11.20 8.04
N LYS A 12 -5.21 11.18 7.98
CA LYS A 12 -6.02 10.19 8.68
C LYS A 12 -5.86 8.81 8.05
N ILE A 13 -5.91 8.71 6.72
CA ILE A 13 -5.68 7.44 6.02
C ILE A 13 -4.22 7.01 6.17
N PHE A 14 -3.27 7.95 6.07
CA PHE A 14 -1.85 7.67 6.31
C PHE A 14 -1.61 7.01 7.68
N ASP A 15 -2.18 7.58 8.74
CA ASP A 15 -2.07 7.04 10.10
C ASP A 15 -2.71 5.65 10.25
N LEU A 16 -3.84 5.41 9.59
CA LEU A 16 -4.51 4.10 9.62
C LEU A 16 -3.68 3.02 8.91
N ILE A 17 -3.04 3.35 7.78
CA ILE A 17 -2.13 2.43 7.08
C ILE A 17 -0.94 2.07 7.97
N HIS A 18 -0.37 3.05 8.68
CA HIS A 18 0.73 2.79 9.61
C HIS A 18 0.31 1.93 10.80
N LYS A 19 -0.86 2.17 11.38
CA LYS A 19 -1.40 1.33 12.46
C LYS A 19 -1.64 -0.12 12.00
N GLU A 20 -2.11 -0.33 10.77
CA GLU A 20 -2.30 -1.68 10.23
C GLU A 20 -0.95 -2.37 9.95
N LYS A 21 0.03 -1.65 9.43
CA LYS A 21 1.40 -2.17 9.29
C LYS A 21 1.97 -2.62 10.64
N ASP A 22 1.81 -1.81 11.68
CA ASP A 22 2.25 -2.16 13.03
C ASP A 22 1.47 -3.36 13.59
N ARG A 23 0.16 -3.45 13.32
CA ARG A 23 -0.65 -4.62 13.70
C ARG A 23 -0.11 -5.91 13.07
N GLN A 24 0.16 -5.90 11.77
CA GLN A 24 0.69 -7.06 11.05
C GLN A 24 2.10 -7.45 11.53
N ASN A 25 2.97 -6.47 11.80
CA ASN A 25 4.34 -6.75 12.28
C ASN A 25 4.37 -7.35 13.68
N ASN A 26 3.38 -7.05 14.51
CA ASN A 26 3.33 -7.48 15.91
C ASN A 26 2.36 -8.66 16.13
N GLY A 27 1.67 -9.12 15.08
CA GLY A 27 0.75 -10.25 15.11
C GLY A 27 1.43 -11.56 14.73
N LEU A 28 0.99 -12.67 15.33
CA LEU A 28 1.29 -14.00 14.80
C LEU A 28 0.19 -14.39 13.82
N GLU A 29 0.43 -14.13 12.54
CA GLU A 29 -0.55 -14.42 11.48
C GLU A 29 -0.52 -15.92 11.12
N MET A 30 -1.60 -16.63 11.46
CA MET A 30 -1.71 -18.10 11.29
C MET A 30 -2.74 -18.50 10.23
N ILE A 31 -3.25 -17.54 9.46
CA ILE A 31 -4.20 -17.80 8.38
C ILE A 31 -3.41 -18.35 7.17
N PRO A 32 -3.62 -19.61 6.73
CA PRO A 32 -2.76 -20.23 5.73
C PRO A 32 -2.79 -19.58 4.34
N SER A 33 -3.85 -18.82 4.04
CA SER A 33 -4.03 -18.11 2.78
C SER A 33 -3.48 -16.69 2.78
N GLU A 34 -3.08 -16.15 3.94
CA GLU A 34 -2.47 -14.82 4.03
C GLU A 34 -0.96 -14.89 3.82
N ASN A 35 -0.38 -13.79 3.32
CA ASN A 35 1.05 -13.70 3.04
C ASN A 35 1.51 -12.24 3.00
N HIS A 36 2.81 -12.02 3.15
CA HIS A 36 3.44 -10.71 2.94
C HIS A 36 4.09 -10.68 1.56
N THR A 37 3.64 -9.76 0.71
CA THR A 37 4.27 -9.56 -0.59
C THR A 37 5.59 -8.80 -0.46
N SER A 38 6.41 -8.79 -1.52
CA SER A 38 7.67 -8.05 -1.53
C SER A 38 7.46 -6.57 -1.82
N ASN A 39 8.41 -5.73 -1.37
CA ASN A 39 8.37 -4.28 -1.66
C ASN A 39 8.36 -4.00 -3.16
N ALA A 40 9.07 -4.79 -3.97
CA ALA A 40 9.09 -4.63 -5.42
C ALA A 40 7.69 -4.78 -6.06
N VAL A 41 6.84 -5.67 -5.52
CA VAL A 41 5.45 -5.81 -5.99
C VAL A 41 4.61 -4.59 -5.59
N LEU A 42 4.79 -4.05 -4.38
CA LEU A 42 4.08 -2.85 -3.92
C LEU A 42 4.50 -1.60 -4.71
N GLU A 43 5.78 -1.46 -5.04
CA GLU A 43 6.30 -0.38 -5.88
C GLU A 43 5.70 -0.41 -7.28
N ALA A 44 5.60 -1.59 -7.90
CA ALA A 44 4.97 -1.75 -9.20
C ALA A 44 3.46 -1.39 -9.16
N LEU A 45 2.77 -1.79 -8.09
CA LEU A 45 1.35 -1.48 -7.89
C LEU A 45 1.08 0.03 -7.77
N GLY A 46 1.98 0.78 -7.13
CA GLY A 46 1.89 2.24 -6.98
C GLY A 46 2.33 3.05 -8.22
N SER A 47 2.59 2.39 -9.35
CA SER A 47 3.11 3.05 -10.56
C SER A 47 2.02 3.69 -11.42
N ARG A 48 2.44 4.49 -12.42
CA ARG A 48 1.55 5.11 -13.41
C ARG A 48 0.84 4.12 -14.34
N LEU A 49 1.08 2.82 -14.20
CA LEU A 49 0.28 1.80 -14.91
C LEU A 49 -1.21 1.95 -14.60
N THR A 50 -1.57 2.45 -13.41
CA THR A 50 -2.98 2.73 -13.05
C THR A 50 -3.66 3.79 -13.93
N ASP A 51 -2.90 4.65 -14.59
CA ASP A 51 -3.46 5.71 -15.45
C ASP A 51 -3.78 5.18 -16.84
N LYS A 52 -3.32 3.97 -17.17
CA LYS A 52 -3.37 3.46 -18.53
C LYS A 52 -4.68 2.72 -18.76
N TYR A 53 -5.47 3.24 -19.70
CA TYR A 53 -6.51 2.48 -20.37
C TYR A 53 -5.92 1.71 -21.55
N SER A 54 -6.15 0.39 -21.60
CA SER A 54 -5.59 -0.51 -22.63
C SER A 54 -6.57 -1.63 -22.97
N GLU A 55 -7.72 -1.26 -23.54
CA GLU A 55 -8.51 -2.22 -24.31
C GLU A 55 -7.70 -2.71 -25.52
N GLY A 56 -8.00 -3.94 -25.97
CA GLY A 56 -7.19 -4.79 -26.87
C GLY A 56 -6.54 -4.12 -28.07
#